data_AF-A0A5N5K1M7-F1
#
_entry.id   AF-A0A5N5K1M7-F1
#
_cell.length_a   1.000
_cell.length_b   1.000
_cell.length_c   1.000
_cell.angle_alpha   90.00
_cell.angle_beta   90.00
_cell.angle_gamma   90.00
#
_symmetry.space_group_name_H-M   'P 1'
#
loop_
_entity.id
_entity.type
_entity.pdbx_description
1 polymer ?
#
loop_
_entity_poly.entity_id
_entity_poly.type
_entity_poly.pdbx_seq_one_letter_code
_entity_poly.pdbx_strand_id
1 'polypeptide(L)'
;MSIGYYSSKKTDDICEDVCGQQSSRAALSMSRLKCILRGLDLKTYIILLVLVPLGILGMYLHGPKISSFLRPIWDSPPKPFQIIPHYYHHNVSMENLCRLHGWGGVRESPRRVYDAVLFNNEVDILTIRWKELYPYITQFVILEANSTFTGIPKPLLFARNRDGFKFIENRLTYGMVGGRFRKGENPFVEEAYQRVALDQLIRIAGIEDDDLLLMSDVDEIPSAHTINLLRWCDDTPPVLHLQLKNYLYSFEYYVDNESWRASVHKFRTGKTRYAHYRQADVLLSDAGWHCSFCFRHISEFVFKMKAYSHYDRVRFSHYLNPERIQNVICKGDDLFDMLPEEYTFKEIIGKMGPIPHSYSAVHLPEYLLNNAEKYKYLLPGNCTRDSGVGTLSVESMSFLGRRDELGRFSGYEWKFCIFLFAAGLGFLHFGEEIGVHRILYFLVVGISWKACCLKKFSFPAVKFLQIQGEVVLAV
;
A
#
# COMPACT_ATOMS: atom_id res chain seq x y z
N MET A 1 45.85 78.77 5.98
CA MET A 1 45.44 78.02 7.19
C MET A 1 44.27 77.14 6.83
N SER A 2 44.40 75.87 7.17
CA SER A 2 43.66 74.71 6.71
C SER A 2 42.50 74.33 7.62
N ILE A 3 41.72 73.34 7.14
CA ILE A 3 40.82 72.41 7.84
C ILE A 3 39.35 72.86 7.83
N GLY A 4 38.38 72.10 7.32
CA GLY A 4 38.35 70.70 6.94
C GLY A 4 37.03 70.09 7.44
N TYR A 5 36.17 69.69 6.51
CA TYR A 5 34.87 69.04 6.77
C TYR A 5 35.03 67.74 7.57
N TYR A 6 34.27 67.60 8.66
CA TYR A 6 34.20 66.38 9.46
C TYR A 6 33.02 65.52 8.99
N SER A 7 33.32 64.34 8.43
CA SER A 7 32.33 63.32 8.06
C SER A 7 32.37 62.18 9.08
N SER A 8 31.20 61.82 9.61
CA SER A 8 30.99 60.73 10.56
C SER A 8 31.08 59.37 9.86
N LYS A 9 32.12 58.58 10.18
CA LYS A 9 32.13 57.12 10.04
C LYS A 9 32.59 56.48 11.36
N LYS A 10 31.60 56.12 12.18
CA LYS A 10 31.64 55.10 13.24
C LYS A 10 31.01 53.85 12.60
N THR A 11 31.51 52.63 12.63
CA THR A 11 32.34 51.89 13.60
C THR A 11 32.81 50.61 12.90
N ASP A 12 34.09 50.44 12.59
CA ASP A 12 34.66 49.15 12.15
C ASP A 12 35.93 48.74 12.93
N ASP A 13 36.41 49.57 13.87
CA ASP A 13 37.76 49.44 14.44
C ASP A 13 37.91 48.48 15.63
N ILE A 14 36.90 47.66 15.97
CA ILE A 14 37.00 46.75 17.13
C ILE A 14 37.57 45.37 16.76
N CYS A 15 37.84 45.10 15.47
CA CYS A 15 38.31 43.78 15.02
C CYS A 15 39.83 43.66 14.80
N GLU A 16 40.61 44.75 14.80
CA GLU A 16 42.05 44.66 14.55
C GLU A 16 42.87 44.23 15.77
N ASP A 17 42.40 44.47 17.00
CA ASP A 17 43.27 44.46 18.18
C ASP A 17 43.49 43.08 18.83
N VAL A 18 43.08 41.98 18.18
CA VAL A 18 43.26 40.61 18.73
C VAL A 18 43.92 39.65 17.72
N CYS A 19 44.29 40.12 16.52
CA CYS A 19 44.89 39.27 15.49
C CYS A 19 46.43 39.42 15.35
N GLY A 20 47.07 40.19 16.23
CA GLY A 20 48.50 40.44 16.18
C GLY A 20 49.28 39.76 17.31
N GLN A 21 49.47 38.43 17.27
CA GLN A 21 50.75 37.78 17.63
C GLN A 21 50.72 36.26 17.46
N GLN A 22 51.87 35.75 17.01
CA GLN A 22 52.22 34.36 16.67
C GLN A 22 51.38 33.28 17.36
N SER A 23 50.55 32.58 16.58
CA SER A 23 50.00 31.30 16.98
C SER A 23 49.77 30.40 15.76
N SER A 24 49.92 29.09 15.96
CA SER A 24 49.93 28.05 14.92
C SER A 24 48.68 28.09 14.02
N ARG A 25 48.75 27.51 12.80
CA ARG A 25 47.63 27.43 11.83
C ARG A 25 46.30 26.97 12.44
N ALA A 26 46.34 26.18 13.52
CA ALA A 26 45.15 25.75 14.28
C ALA A 26 44.46 26.91 15.05
N ALA A 27 45.22 27.86 15.60
CA ALA A 27 44.70 29.00 16.35
C ALA A 27 44.00 30.04 15.46
N LEU A 28 44.50 30.27 14.24
CA LEU A 28 43.88 31.14 13.23
C LEU A 28 42.57 30.55 12.66
N SER A 29 42.48 29.22 12.55
CA SER A 29 41.24 28.52 12.19
C SER A 29 40.17 28.70 13.28
N MET A 30 40.56 28.56 14.55
CA MET A 30 39.66 28.75 15.70
C MET A 30 39.27 30.22 15.95
N SER A 31 40.13 31.20 15.65
CA SER A 31 39.77 32.62 15.81
C SER A 31 38.80 33.11 14.73
N ARG A 32 38.91 32.63 13.49
CA ARG A 32 37.95 32.89 12.41
C ARG A 32 36.57 32.26 12.70
N LEU A 33 36.55 31.07 13.30
CA LEU A 33 35.31 30.46 13.78
C LEU A 33 34.66 31.31 14.89
N LYS A 34 35.47 31.82 15.84
CA LYS A 34 35.00 32.73 16.91
C LYS A 34 34.44 34.06 16.39
N CYS A 35 34.94 34.59 15.28
CA CYS A 35 34.40 35.82 14.67
C CYS A 35 33.10 35.56 13.88
N ILE A 36 32.97 34.43 13.18
CA ILE A 36 31.72 34.03 12.50
C ILE A 36 30.61 33.74 13.54
N LEU A 37 30.98 33.15 14.68
CA LEU A 37 30.03 32.84 15.75
C LEU A 37 29.63 34.06 16.62
N ARG A 38 30.33 35.20 16.50
CA ARG A 38 30.04 36.42 17.27
C ARG A 38 28.96 37.33 16.65
N GLY A 39 28.56 37.07 15.40
CA GLY A 39 27.56 37.87 14.67
C GLY A 39 26.16 37.29 14.59
N LEU A 40 25.95 36.07 15.12
CA LEU A 40 24.65 35.42 15.14
C LEU A 40 24.04 35.57 16.54
N ASP A 41 22.89 36.26 16.63
CA ASP A 41 22.11 36.35 17.86
C ASP A 41 21.84 34.94 18.42
N LEU A 42 21.81 34.78 19.74
CA LEU A 42 21.44 33.53 20.42
C LEU A 42 20.12 32.96 19.85
N LYS A 43 19.21 33.85 19.44
CA LYS A 43 17.96 33.51 18.73
C LYS A 43 18.20 32.71 17.45
N THR A 44 19.21 33.06 16.66
CA THR A 44 19.54 32.38 15.41
C THR A 44 20.06 30.96 15.67
N TYR A 45 20.87 30.76 16.72
CA TYR A 45 21.28 29.42 17.13
C TYR A 45 20.11 28.57 17.63
N ILE A 46 19.19 29.15 18.41
CA ILE A 46 17.99 28.45 18.84
C ILE A 46 17.13 28.06 17.63
N ILE A 47 16.95 28.96 16.66
CA ILE A 47 16.19 28.65 15.44
C ILE A 47 16.87 27.51 14.65
N LEU A 48 18.17 27.60 14.38
CA LEU A 48 18.87 26.66 13.50
C LEU A 48 19.16 25.30 14.16
N LEU A 49 19.45 25.28 15.46
CA LEU A 49 19.86 24.05 16.16
C LEU A 49 18.73 23.39 16.95
N VAL A 50 17.65 24.12 17.24
CA VAL A 50 16.50 23.58 17.99
C VAL A 50 15.24 23.59 17.13
N LEU A 51 14.77 24.75 16.68
CA LEU A 51 13.48 24.83 16.00
C LEU A 51 13.47 24.15 14.62
N VAL A 52 14.53 24.32 13.82
CA VAL A 52 14.64 23.70 12.49
C VAL A 52 14.73 22.17 12.62
N PRO A 53 15.60 21.57 13.45
CA PRO A 53 15.61 20.13 13.66
C PRO A 53 14.30 19.59 14.23
N LEU A 54 13.67 20.29 15.18
CA LEU A 54 12.35 19.91 15.70
C LEU A 54 11.26 19.99 14.62
N GLY A 55 11.31 21.00 13.76
CA GLY A 55 10.40 21.13 12.62
C GLY A 55 10.59 20.02 11.59
N ILE A 56 11.84 19.69 11.26
CA ILE A 56 12.17 18.55 10.38
C ILE A 56 11.70 17.23 11.00
N LEU A 57 11.94 17.03 12.30
CA LEU A 57 11.46 15.86 13.02
C LEU A 57 9.93 15.80 13.03
N GLY A 58 9.25 16.92 13.27
CA GLY A 58 7.80 17.02 13.23
C GLY A 58 7.24 16.70 11.85
N MET A 59 7.83 17.26 10.79
CA MET A 59 7.48 16.92 9.40
C MET A 59 7.77 15.46 9.06
N TYR A 60 8.86 14.90 9.56
CA TYR A 60 9.15 13.47 9.37
C TYR A 60 8.10 12.60 10.05
N LEU A 61 7.79 12.86 11.34
CA LEU A 61 6.85 12.05 12.11
C LEU A 61 5.39 12.21 11.63
N HIS A 62 4.96 13.44 11.34
CA HIS A 62 3.57 13.77 11.03
C HIS A 62 3.31 14.12 9.56
N GLY A 63 4.33 14.12 8.70
CA GLY A 63 4.23 14.48 7.28
C GLY A 63 3.09 13.78 6.55
N PRO A 64 2.94 12.45 6.64
CA PRO A 64 1.80 11.75 6.03
C PRO A 64 0.44 12.23 6.56
N LYS A 65 0.31 12.47 7.87
CA LYS A 65 -0.93 12.99 8.47
C LYS A 65 -1.26 14.39 7.94
N ILE A 66 -0.25 15.26 7.86
CA ILE A 66 -0.39 16.62 7.32
C ILE A 66 -0.78 16.54 5.84
N SER A 67 -0.12 15.67 5.07
CA SER A 67 -0.40 15.46 3.65
C SER A 67 -1.83 14.97 3.42
N SER A 68 -2.27 13.95 4.15
CA SER A 68 -3.64 13.42 4.08
C SER A 68 -4.67 14.45 4.53
N PHE A 69 -4.42 15.21 5.61
CA PHE A 69 -5.33 16.25 6.06
C PHE A 69 -5.47 17.40 5.05
N LEU A 70 -4.36 17.79 4.41
CA LEU A 70 -4.33 18.86 3.42
C LEU A 70 -4.65 18.36 1.99
N ARG A 71 -4.93 17.06 1.81
CA ARG A 71 -5.30 16.47 0.51
C ARG A 71 -6.37 17.26 -0.25
N PRO A 72 -7.44 17.77 0.38
CA PRO A 72 -8.46 18.57 -0.32
C PRO A 72 -7.94 19.85 -1.01
N ILE A 73 -6.72 20.31 -0.67
CA ILE A 73 -6.11 21.52 -1.25
C ILE A 73 -5.37 21.20 -2.56
N TRP A 74 -4.77 20.01 -2.68
CA TRP A 74 -3.85 19.68 -3.78
C TRP A 74 -4.29 18.49 -4.64
N ASP A 75 -5.29 17.71 -4.19
CA ASP A 75 -5.86 16.58 -4.91
C ASP A 75 -7.35 16.81 -5.20
N SER A 76 -7.91 16.08 -6.14
CA SER A 76 -9.33 16.17 -6.52
C SER A 76 -9.93 14.79 -6.69
N PRO A 77 -11.23 14.62 -6.38
CA PRO A 77 -11.86 13.31 -6.48
C PRO A 77 -11.82 12.81 -7.92
N PRO A 78 -11.71 11.49 -8.13
CA PRO A 78 -11.78 10.91 -9.46
C PRO A 78 -13.16 11.19 -10.07
N LYS A 79 -13.26 11.04 -11.40
CA LYS A 79 -14.54 11.15 -12.12
C LYS A 79 -15.61 10.29 -11.42
N PRO A 80 -16.83 10.78 -11.18
CA PRO A 80 -17.87 9.94 -10.57
C PRO A 80 -18.25 8.76 -11.49
N PHE A 81 -18.80 7.71 -10.90
CA PHE A 81 -19.42 6.61 -11.65
C PHE A 81 -20.86 6.95 -12.04
N GLN A 82 -21.31 6.41 -13.16
CA GLN A 82 -22.72 6.26 -13.49
C GLN A 82 -23.27 5.06 -12.73
N ILE A 83 -23.97 5.35 -11.63
CA ILE A 83 -24.50 4.32 -10.74
C ILE A 83 -25.74 3.69 -11.38
N ILE A 84 -25.72 2.38 -11.54
CA ILE A 84 -26.86 1.57 -11.96
C ILE A 84 -27.57 1.09 -10.69
N PRO A 85 -28.87 1.43 -10.50
CA PRO A 85 -29.67 0.90 -9.40
C PRO A 85 -29.75 -0.63 -9.51
N HIS A 86 -29.54 -1.32 -8.39
CA HIS A 86 -29.59 -2.77 -8.33
C HIS A 86 -30.93 -3.22 -7.73
N TYR A 87 -31.85 -3.66 -8.60
CA TYR A 87 -33.15 -4.16 -8.18
C TYR A 87 -33.04 -5.65 -7.87
N TYR A 88 -33.34 -6.04 -6.63
CA TYR A 88 -33.36 -7.46 -6.28
C TYR A 88 -34.42 -7.76 -5.23
N HIS A 89 -35.12 -8.87 -5.44
CA HIS A 89 -35.92 -9.53 -4.43
C HIS A 89 -36.08 -11.01 -4.82
N HIS A 90 -35.98 -11.92 -3.86
CA HIS A 90 -35.99 -13.38 -4.13
C HIS A 90 -37.27 -13.87 -4.84
N ASN A 91 -38.42 -13.22 -4.59
CA ASN A 91 -39.70 -13.56 -5.24
C ASN A 91 -39.96 -12.85 -6.58
N VAL A 92 -39.03 -12.05 -7.10
CA VAL A 92 -39.19 -11.37 -8.40
C VAL A 92 -38.54 -12.23 -9.48
N SER A 93 -39.29 -12.54 -10.53
CA SER A 93 -38.81 -13.32 -11.68
C SER A 93 -37.61 -12.66 -12.36
N MET A 94 -36.67 -13.46 -12.88
CA MET A 94 -35.50 -12.95 -13.60
C MET A 94 -35.86 -12.02 -14.78
N GLU A 95 -36.97 -12.30 -15.49
CA GLU A 95 -37.46 -11.44 -16.58
C GLU A 95 -37.77 -10.03 -16.13
N ASN A 96 -38.53 -9.90 -15.04
CA ASN A 96 -38.78 -8.61 -14.43
C ASN A 96 -37.50 -7.95 -13.92
N LEU A 97 -36.56 -8.71 -13.34
CA LEU A 97 -35.28 -8.13 -12.90
C LEU A 97 -34.51 -7.55 -14.08
N CYS A 98 -34.27 -8.31 -15.16
CA CYS A 98 -33.55 -7.80 -16.34
C CYS A 98 -34.24 -6.55 -16.92
N ARG A 99 -35.58 -6.59 -17.05
CA ARG A 99 -36.37 -5.44 -17.54
C ARG A 99 -36.24 -4.21 -16.64
N LEU A 100 -36.27 -4.36 -15.32
CA LEU A 100 -36.11 -3.25 -14.37
C LEU A 100 -34.74 -2.57 -14.48
N HIS A 101 -33.70 -3.30 -14.86
CA HIS A 101 -32.36 -2.75 -15.11
C HIS A 101 -32.21 -2.16 -16.53
N GLY A 102 -33.24 -2.22 -17.39
CA GLY A 102 -33.17 -1.78 -18.77
C GLY A 102 -32.34 -2.69 -19.67
N TRP A 103 -32.21 -3.96 -19.31
CA TRP A 103 -31.41 -4.98 -20.00
C TRP A 103 -32.31 -5.83 -20.91
N GLY A 104 -31.75 -6.33 -22.02
CA GLY A 104 -32.42 -6.85 -23.23
C GLY A 104 -33.27 -8.11 -23.09
N GLY A 105 -33.71 -8.43 -21.88
CA GLY A 105 -34.45 -9.64 -21.54
C GLY A 105 -33.58 -10.72 -20.91
N VAL A 106 -34.18 -11.90 -20.77
CA VAL A 106 -33.56 -13.09 -20.17
C VAL A 106 -33.06 -13.99 -21.28
N ARG A 107 -31.85 -14.50 -21.10
CA ARG A 107 -31.24 -15.47 -22.01
C ARG A 107 -31.92 -16.83 -21.94
N GLU A 108 -31.80 -17.60 -23.02
CA GLU A 108 -32.21 -19.02 -23.03
C GLU A 108 -31.34 -19.87 -22.09
N SER A 109 -30.05 -19.52 -21.97
CA SER A 109 -29.10 -20.16 -21.07
C SER A 109 -28.19 -19.13 -20.38
N PRO A 110 -27.81 -19.37 -19.12
CA PRO A 110 -26.95 -18.43 -18.40
C PRO A 110 -25.54 -18.46 -18.98
N ARG A 111 -24.87 -17.30 -19.03
CA ARG A 111 -23.43 -17.23 -19.34
C ARG A 111 -22.62 -18.07 -18.35
N ARG A 112 -21.53 -18.65 -18.83
CA ARG A 112 -20.51 -19.22 -17.94
C ARG A 112 -19.82 -18.10 -17.18
N VAL A 113 -19.42 -18.39 -15.95
CA VAL A 113 -18.80 -17.40 -15.07
C VAL A 113 -17.47 -17.94 -14.56
N TYR A 114 -16.43 -17.12 -14.68
CA TYR A 114 -15.07 -17.39 -14.25
C TYR A 114 -14.73 -16.49 -13.07
N ASP A 115 -14.48 -17.08 -11.90
CA ASP A 115 -14.02 -16.35 -10.71
C ASP A 115 -12.49 -16.37 -10.66
N ALA A 116 -11.84 -15.25 -10.96
CA ALA A 116 -10.38 -15.17 -11.01
C ALA A 116 -9.82 -14.32 -9.87
N VAL A 117 -8.97 -14.92 -9.03
CA VAL A 117 -8.39 -14.25 -7.85
C VAL A 117 -6.88 -14.49 -7.71
N LEU A 118 -6.17 -13.49 -7.20
CA LEU A 118 -4.82 -13.65 -6.66
C LEU A 118 -4.91 -14.04 -5.18
N PHE A 119 -4.16 -15.07 -4.77
CA PHE A 119 -4.25 -15.59 -3.42
C PHE A 119 -2.99 -15.36 -2.58
N ASN A 120 -3.18 -14.85 -1.36
CA ASN A 120 -2.12 -14.66 -0.38
C ASN A 120 -2.31 -15.50 0.88
N ASN A 121 -3.18 -15.09 1.81
CA ASN A 121 -3.38 -15.76 3.11
C ASN A 121 -4.83 -15.78 3.62
N GLU A 122 -5.78 -15.26 2.84
CA GLU A 122 -7.20 -15.14 3.19
C GLU A 122 -7.99 -16.47 3.07
N VAL A 123 -7.56 -17.57 3.70
CA VAL A 123 -8.20 -18.91 3.55
C VAL A 123 -9.68 -18.91 3.95
N ASP A 124 -10.01 -18.30 5.09
CA ASP A 124 -11.38 -18.31 5.62
C ASP A 124 -12.33 -17.46 4.76
N ILE A 125 -11.87 -16.30 4.30
CA ILE A 125 -12.62 -15.43 3.39
C ILE A 125 -12.78 -16.07 2.00
N LEU A 126 -11.74 -16.73 1.48
CA LEU A 126 -11.83 -17.52 0.24
C LEU A 126 -12.90 -18.62 0.36
N THR A 127 -12.96 -19.29 1.51
CA THR A 127 -13.96 -20.33 1.78
C THR A 127 -15.37 -19.74 1.74
N ILE A 128 -15.60 -18.61 2.41
CA ILE A 128 -16.91 -17.93 2.42
C ILE A 128 -17.28 -17.50 1.00
N ARG A 129 -16.36 -16.83 0.28
CA ARG A 129 -16.54 -16.41 -1.11
C ARG A 129 -16.98 -17.56 -2.00
N TRP A 130 -16.24 -18.65 -2.02
CA TRP A 130 -16.52 -19.75 -2.94
C TRP A 130 -17.73 -20.58 -2.54
N LYS A 131 -18.11 -20.60 -1.27
CA LYS A 131 -19.37 -21.21 -0.84
C LYS A 131 -20.58 -20.39 -1.26
N GLU A 132 -20.50 -19.06 -1.16
CA GLU A 132 -21.51 -18.12 -1.66
C GLU A 132 -21.66 -18.25 -3.19
N LEU A 133 -20.55 -18.28 -3.92
CA LEU A 133 -20.54 -18.27 -5.37
C LEU A 133 -20.70 -19.65 -6.02
N TYR A 134 -20.56 -20.74 -5.26
CA TYR A 134 -20.56 -22.14 -5.75
C TYR A 134 -21.61 -22.47 -6.81
N PRO A 135 -22.88 -22.05 -6.68
CA PRO A 135 -23.92 -22.42 -7.64
C PRO A 135 -23.82 -21.69 -8.99
N TYR A 136 -23.07 -20.60 -9.06
CA TYR A 136 -23.08 -19.67 -10.21
C TYR A 136 -21.79 -19.68 -11.02
N ILE A 137 -20.70 -20.19 -10.45
CA ILE A 137 -19.38 -20.19 -11.08
C ILE A 137 -19.17 -21.47 -11.91
N THR A 138 -18.76 -21.30 -13.16
CA THR A 138 -18.35 -22.39 -14.04
C THR A 138 -16.95 -22.86 -13.70
N GLN A 139 -16.01 -21.93 -13.51
CA GLN A 139 -14.61 -22.25 -13.18
C GLN A 139 -14.06 -21.27 -12.15
N PHE A 140 -13.47 -21.81 -11.09
CA PHE A 140 -12.68 -21.08 -10.10
C PHE A 140 -11.23 -21.05 -10.55
N VAL A 141 -10.68 -19.86 -10.73
CA VAL A 141 -9.31 -19.64 -11.20
C VAL A 141 -8.54 -18.95 -10.09
N ILE A 142 -7.53 -19.62 -9.56
CA ILE A 142 -6.74 -19.11 -8.44
C ILE A 142 -5.25 -19.19 -8.77
N LEU A 143 -4.58 -18.05 -8.68
CA LEU A 143 -3.12 -17.96 -8.81
C LEU A 143 -2.51 -17.74 -7.42
N GLU A 144 -1.56 -18.59 -7.06
CA GLU A 144 -0.77 -18.44 -5.83
C GLU A 144 0.71 -18.23 -6.15
N ALA A 145 1.31 -17.21 -5.52
CA ALA A 145 2.74 -16.97 -5.58
C ALA A 145 3.48 -17.52 -4.35
N ASN A 146 4.74 -17.93 -4.52
CA ASN A 146 5.65 -18.27 -3.41
C ASN A 146 6.36 -17.04 -2.81
N SER A 147 5.91 -15.83 -3.15
CA SER A 147 6.41 -14.58 -2.60
C SER A 147 5.26 -13.60 -2.32
N THR A 148 5.47 -12.71 -1.37
CA THR A 148 4.63 -11.52 -1.15
C THR A 148 4.91 -10.45 -2.20
N PHE A 149 4.05 -9.42 -2.32
CA PHE A 149 4.32 -8.29 -3.21
C PHE A 149 5.58 -7.51 -2.81
N THR A 150 5.97 -7.58 -1.54
CA THR A 150 7.23 -7.02 -1.00
C THR A 150 8.46 -7.91 -1.23
N GLY A 151 8.32 -9.03 -1.94
CA GLY A 151 9.42 -9.94 -2.27
C GLY A 151 9.87 -10.85 -1.12
N ILE A 152 9.06 -10.98 -0.07
CA ILE A 152 9.31 -11.90 1.04
C ILE A 152 8.86 -13.31 0.63
N PRO A 153 9.69 -14.35 0.78
CA PRO A 153 9.26 -15.73 0.53
C PRO A 153 8.08 -16.12 1.42
N LYS A 154 7.06 -16.73 0.83
CA LYS A 154 5.90 -17.26 1.56
C LYS A 154 5.62 -18.70 1.17
N PRO A 155 5.13 -19.55 2.10
CA PRO A 155 4.62 -20.85 1.72
C PRO A 155 3.40 -20.71 0.81
N LEU A 156 3.14 -21.76 0.03
CA LEU A 156 1.92 -21.92 -0.74
C LEU A 156 0.79 -22.34 0.21
N LEU A 157 0.09 -21.35 0.76
CA LEU A 157 -0.98 -21.50 1.75
C LEU A 157 -2.24 -22.12 1.13
N PHE A 158 -2.59 -21.80 -0.12
CA PHE A 158 -3.72 -22.45 -0.78
C PHE A 158 -3.40 -23.92 -1.04
N ALA A 159 -2.22 -24.21 -1.61
CA ALA A 159 -1.79 -25.59 -1.84
C ALA A 159 -1.83 -26.44 -0.55
N ARG A 160 -1.39 -25.88 0.59
CA ARG A 160 -1.42 -26.56 1.90
C ARG A 160 -2.83 -26.81 2.44
N ASN A 161 -3.79 -25.96 2.09
CA ASN A 161 -5.17 -26.06 2.56
C ASN A 161 -6.13 -26.62 1.50
N ARG A 162 -5.61 -27.11 0.38
CA ARG A 162 -6.41 -27.56 -0.79
C ARG A 162 -7.43 -28.64 -0.45
N ASP A 163 -7.14 -29.48 0.54
CA ASP A 163 -8.09 -30.51 1.02
C ASP A 163 -9.43 -29.91 1.49
N GLY A 164 -9.43 -28.69 2.04
CA GLY A 164 -10.65 -27.97 2.44
C GLY A 164 -11.51 -27.51 1.25
N PHE A 165 -10.95 -27.54 0.04
CA PHE A 165 -11.58 -27.04 -1.19
C PHE A 165 -11.98 -28.16 -2.16
N LYS A 166 -12.01 -29.43 -1.72
CA LYS A 166 -12.42 -30.59 -2.53
C LYS A 166 -13.78 -30.42 -3.24
N PHE A 167 -14.68 -29.62 -2.67
CA PHE A 167 -16.00 -29.37 -3.23
C PHE A 167 -15.98 -28.65 -4.59
N ILE A 168 -14.89 -27.93 -4.92
CA ILE A 168 -14.69 -27.27 -6.22
C ILE A 168 -13.64 -27.95 -7.10
N GLU A 169 -13.08 -29.09 -6.70
CA GLU A 169 -11.90 -29.68 -7.36
C GLU A 169 -12.13 -29.94 -8.85
N ASN A 170 -13.37 -30.29 -9.24
CA ASN A 170 -13.76 -30.50 -10.64
C ASN A 170 -13.94 -29.21 -11.46
N ARG A 171 -13.97 -28.05 -10.82
CA ARG A 171 -14.14 -26.71 -11.41
C ARG A 171 -13.00 -25.77 -11.00
N LEU A 172 -11.84 -26.31 -10.64
CA LEU A 172 -10.69 -25.54 -10.15
C LEU A 172 -9.56 -25.52 -11.19
N THR A 173 -9.16 -24.33 -11.61
CA THR A 173 -7.89 -24.08 -12.30
C THR A 173 -6.93 -23.40 -11.34
N TYR A 174 -5.97 -24.18 -10.82
CA TYR A 174 -4.95 -23.69 -9.91
C TYR A 174 -3.64 -23.43 -10.65
N GLY A 175 -3.09 -22.22 -10.52
CA GLY A 175 -1.79 -21.84 -11.05
C GLY A 175 -0.82 -21.42 -9.95
N MET A 176 0.46 -21.73 -10.16
CA MET A 176 1.56 -21.28 -9.29
C MET A 176 2.51 -20.39 -10.07
N VAL A 177 2.95 -19.31 -9.44
CA VAL A 177 3.96 -18.41 -10.02
C VAL A 177 5.12 -18.18 -9.04
N GLY A 178 6.34 -18.21 -9.58
CA GLY A 178 7.53 -17.87 -8.81
C GLY A 178 7.65 -16.35 -8.67
N GLY A 179 7.89 -15.86 -7.45
CA GLY A 179 8.17 -14.45 -7.22
C GLY A 179 9.46 -13.97 -7.89
N ARG A 180 9.58 -12.67 -8.15
CA ARG A 180 10.83 -12.04 -8.59
C ARG A 180 11.79 -11.79 -7.41
N PHE A 181 11.30 -11.89 -6.17
CA PHE A 181 12.06 -11.77 -4.91
C PHE A 181 12.92 -10.50 -4.81
N ARG A 182 12.47 -9.39 -5.40
CA ARG A 182 13.18 -8.11 -5.41
C ARG A 182 12.82 -7.27 -4.18
N LYS A 183 13.75 -7.16 -3.24
CA LYS A 183 13.59 -6.31 -2.05
C LYS A 183 13.81 -4.84 -2.40
N GLY A 184 12.98 -3.96 -1.83
CA GLY A 184 13.11 -2.51 -2.00
C GLY A 184 12.63 -1.97 -3.36
N GLU A 185 12.09 -2.82 -4.22
CA GLU A 185 11.35 -2.39 -5.41
C GLU A 185 9.91 -2.02 -5.02
N ASN A 186 9.26 -1.20 -5.84
CA ASN A 186 7.86 -0.89 -5.67
C ASN A 186 7.01 -2.20 -5.73
N PRO A 187 6.27 -2.54 -4.66
CA PRO A 187 5.47 -3.76 -4.59
C PRO A 187 4.45 -3.93 -5.72
N PHE A 188 3.94 -2.82 -6.27
CA PHE A 188 2.99 -2.84 -7.38
C PHE A 188 3.57 -3.49 -8.65
N VAL A 189 4.89 -3.54 -8.80
CA VAL A 189 5.55 -4.25 -9.91
C VAL A 189 5.40 -5.76 -9.75
N GLU A 190 5.51 -6.28 -8.53
CA GLU A 190 5.32 -7.71 -8.24
C GLU A 190 3.85 -8.09 -8.40
N GLU A 191 2.95 -7.24 -7.93
CA GLU A 191 1.51 -7.40 -8.12
C GLU A 191 1.16 -7.45 -9.61
N ALA A 192 1.64 -6.49 -10.41
CA ALA A 192 1.40 -6.45 -11.85
C ALA A 192 1.92 -7.72 -12.56
N TYR A 193 3.11 -8.20 -12.17
CA TYR A 193 3.66 -9.46 -12.68
C TYR A 193 2.74 -10.66 -12.40
N GLN A 194 2.20 -10.76 -11.17
CA GLN A 194 1.26 -11.82 -10.83
C GLN A 194 -0.08 -11.68 -11.58
N ARG A 195 -0.58 -10.46 -11.78
CA ARG A 195 -1.81 -10.22 -12.58
C ARG A 195 -1.63 -10.61 -14.06
N VAL A 196 -0.44 -10.43 -14.64
CA VAL A 196 -0.11 -10.93 -15.99
C VAL A 196 -0.11 -12.46 -16.04
N ALA A 197 0.43 -13.13 -15.01
CA ALA A 197 0.38 -14.59 -14.93
C ALA A 197 -1.08 -15.11 -14.76
N LEU A 198 -1.92 -14.40 -14.01
CA LEU A 198 -3.34 -14.73 -13.86
C LEU A 198 -4.09 -14.64 -15.20
N ASP A 199 -3.78 -13.64 -16.05
CA ASP A 199 -4.34 -13.52 -17.41
C ASP A 199 -4.08 -14.78 -18.26
N GLN A 200 -2.91 -15.38 -18.13
CA GLN A 200 -2.57 -16.64 -18.81
C GLN A 200 -3.35 -17.82 -18.21
N LEU A 201 -3.47 -17.88 -16.89
CA LEU A 201 -4.19 -18.95 -16.18
C LEU A 201 -5.68 -18.97 -16.54
N ILE A 202 -6.30 -17.79 -16.69
CA ILE A 202 -7.68 -17.64 -17.13
C ILE A 202 -7.90 -18.25 -18.52
N ARG A 203 -6.95 -18.09 -19.44
CA ARG A 203 -7.02 -18.72 -20.78
C ARG A 203 -6.87 -20.24 -20.69
N ILE A 204 -5.96 -20.73 -19.85
CA ILE A 204 -5.79 -22.17 -19.57
C ILE A 204 -7.07 -22.77 -18.97
N ALA A 205 -7.82 -21.98 -18.19
CA ALA A 205 -9.11 -22.36 -17.64
C ALA A 205 -10.22 -22.52 -18.71
N GLY A 206 -9.96 -22.18 -19.96
CA GLY A 206 -10.87 -22.38 -21.10
C GLY A 206 -11.99 -21.35 -21.18
N ILE A 207 -11.73 -20.11 -20.76
CA ILE A 207 -12.68 -18.99 -20.96
C ILE A 207 -12.81 -18.67 -22.45
N GLU A 208 -14.04 -18.36 -22.88
CA GLU A 208 -14.38 -18.07 -24.27
C GLU A 208 -15.11 -16.72 -24.40
N ASP A 209 -15.33 -16.26 -25.63
CA ASP A 209 -16.07 -15.02 -25.89
C ASP A 209 -17.52 -15.11 -25.37
N ASP A 210 -18.05 -14.00 -24.86
CA ASP A 210 -19.36 -13.88 -24.16
C ASP A 210 -19.42 -14.50 -22.75
N ASP A 211 -18.39 -15.22 -22.28
CA ASP A 211 -18.29 -15.61 -20.87
C ASP A 211 -18.12 -14.40 -19.95
N LEU A 212 -18.52 -14.53 -18.68
CA LEU A 212 -18.30 -13.51 -17.66
C LEU A 212 -17.03 -13.81 -16.87
N LEU A 213 -16.11 -12.85 -16.84
CA LEU A 213 -14.91 -12.88 -16.04
C LEU A 213 -15.06 -11.92 -14.85
N LEU A 214 -15.09 -12.49 -13.65
CA LEU A 214 -15.05 -11.76 -12.40
C LEU A 214 -13.59 -11.49 -12.02
N MET A 215 -13.26 -10.21 -11.88
CA MET A 215 -11.94 -9.72 -11.48
C MET A 215 -12.08 -9.02 -10.15
N SER A 216 -11.53 -9.61 -9.09
CA SER A 216 -11.55 -9.01 -7.76
C SER A 216 -10.44 -9.60 -6.89
N ASP A 217 -10.16 -8.95 -5.78
CA ASP A 217 -9.36 -9.58 -4.74
C ASP A 217 -10.20 -10.57 -3.92
N VAL A 218 -9.55 -11.42 -3.12
CA VAL A 218 -10.24 -12.49 -2.36
C VAL A 218 -11.23 -11.91 -1.35
N ASP A 219 -10.89 -10.77 -0.75
CA ASP A 219 -11.72 -10.07 0.25
C ASP A 219 -12.87 -9.26 -0.35
N GLU A 220 -12.99 -9.18 -1.68
CA GLU A 220 -14.05 -8.50 -2.40
C GLU A 220 -15.09 -9.50 -2.94
N ILE A 221 -16.01 -9.95 -2.08
CA ILE A 221 -16.99 -11.02 -2.35
C ILE A 221 -18.23 -10.46 -3.06
N PRO A 222 -18.47 -10.73 -4.36
CA PRO A 222 -19.76 -10.42 -4.98
C PRO A 222 -20.87 -11.28 -4.39
N SER A 223 -22.07 -10.73 -4.34
CA SER A 223 -23.23 -11.48 -3.86
C SER A 223 -23.67 -12.54 -4.87
N ALA A 224 -24.23 -13.65 -4.38
CA ALA A 224 -24.84 -14.68 -5.20
C ALA A 224 -25.88 -14.13 -6.19
N HIS A 225 -26.74 -13.23 -5.72
CA HIS A 225 -27.83 -12.69 -6.53
C HIS A 225 -27.33 -11.74 -7.63
N THR A 226 -26.27 -10.96 -7.38
CA THR A 226 -25.60 -10.14 -8.40
C THR A 226 -25.12 -11.03 -9.55
N ILE A 227 -24.36 -12.09 -9.24
CA ILE A 227 -23.80 -12.97 -10.28
C ILE A 227 -24.91 -13.71 -11.03
N ASN A 228 -25.96 -14.14 -10.31
CA ASN A 228 -27.11 -14.77 -10.94
C ASN A 228 -27.84 -13.82 -11.89
N LEU A 229 -28.00 -12.55 -11.53
CA LEU A 229 -28.60 -11.54 -12.39
C LEU A 229 -27.77 -11.35 -13.68
N LEU A 230 -26.45 -11.11 -13.53
CA LEU A 230 -25.57 -10.79 -14.66
C LEU A 230 -25.43 -11.92 -15.67
N ARG A 231 -25.44 -13.18 -15.23
CA ARG A 231 -25.34 -14.33 -16.14
C ARG A 231 -26.61 -14.56 -16.96
N TRP A 232 -27.77 -14.11 -16.49
CA TRP A 232 -29.06 -14.33 -17.14
C TRP A 232 -29.54 -13.16 -18.01
N CYS A 233 -29.13 -11.93 -17.71
CA CYS A 233 -29.57 -10.75 -18.47
C CYS A 233 -28.69 -10.47 -19.69
N ASP A 234 -29.31 -10.06 -20.80
CA ASP A 234 -28.61 -9.56 -22.00
C ASP A 234 -28.46 -8.03 -22.01
N ASP A 235 -27.66 -7.51 -22.94
CA ASP A 235 -27.35 -6.06 -23.05
C ASP A 235 -26.77 -5.41 -21.79
N THR A 236 -26.23 -6.22 -20.88
CA THR A 236 -25.40 -5.74 -19.78
C THR A 236 -24.15 -5.02 -20.33
N PRO A 237 -23.67 -3.96 -19.63
CA PRO A 237 -22.43 -3.29 -20.00
C PRO A 237 -21.27 -4.28 -20.16
N PRO A 238 -20.39 -4.13 -21.17
CA PRO A 238 -19.28 -5.05 -21.39
C PRO A 238 -18.30 -5.14 -20.21
N VAL A 239 -18.17 -4.05 -19.45
CA VAL A 239 -17.40 -3.96 -18.22
C VAL A 239 -18.28 -3.25 -17.20
N LEU A 240 -18.48 -3.89 -16.06
CA LEU A 240 -19.33 -3.40 -14.99
C LEU A 240 -18.57 -3.48 -13.66
N HIS A 241 -18.32 -2.35 -13.02
CA HIS A 241 -17.81 -2.34 -11.66
C HIS A 241 -18.91 -2.71 -10.67
N LEU A 242 -18.52 -3.32 -9.56
CA LEU A 242 -19.41 -3.75 -8.49
C LEU A 242 -19.19 -2.86 -7.26
N GLN A 243 -20.23 -2.19 -6.79
CA GLN A 243 -20.18 -1.45 -5.54
C GLN A 243 -20.34 -2.44 -4.37
N LEU A 244 -19.30 -2.61 -3.59
CA LEU A 244 -19.30 -3.49 -2.43
C LEU A 244 -19.44 -2.68 -1.14
N LYS A 245 -20.20 -3.22 -0.19
CA LYS A 245 -20.23 -2.70 1.18
C LYS A 245 -18.85 -2.92 1.81
N ASN A 246 -18.21 -1.83 2.21
CA ASN A 246 -16.83 -1.84 2.68
C ASN A 246 -16.79 -2.08 4.19
N TYR A 247 -16.08 -3.12 4.62
CA TYR A 247 -15.90 -3.55 5.99
C TYR A 247 -14.42 -3.69 6.32
N LEU A 248 -14.10 -3.47 7.58
CA LEU A 248 -12.74 -3.58 8.10
C LEU A 248 -12.70 -4.51 9.31
N TYR A 249 -11.71 -5.39 9.40
CA TYR A 249 -11.48 -6.34 10.52
C TYR A 249 -12.54 -7.45 10.70
N SER A 250 -13.82 -7.14 10.49
CA SER A 250 -14.97 -8.05 10.53
C SER A 250 -16.21 -7.36 9.91
N PHE A 251 -17.32 -8.07 9.76
CA PHE A 251 -18.60 -7.48 9.32
C PHE A 251 -19.27 -6.60 10.39
N GLU A 252 -18.61 -6.38 11.53
CA GLU A 252 -19.01 -5.40 12.55
C GLU A 252 -18.64 -3.97 12.17
N TYR A 253 -17.48 -3.74 11.54
CA TYR A 253 -17.00 -2.38 11.26
C TYR A 253 -17.29 -2.01 9.81
N TYR A 254 -18.52 -1.56 9.55
CA TYR A 254 -18.93 -1.02 8.27
C TYR A 254 -18.35 0.40 8.08
N VAL A 255 -17.59 0.60 7.01
CA VAL A 255 -16.91 1.86 6.70
C VAL A 255 -17.78 2.74 5.81
N ASP A 256 -18.11 2.25 4.61
CA ASP A 256 -18.85 2.98 3.57
C ASP A 256 -19.29 2.05 2.43
N ASN A 257 -19.82 2.62 1.35
CA ASN A 257 -20.17 1.92 0.09
C ASN A 257 -19.25 2.36 -1.06
N GLU A 258 -17.98 2.64 -0.77
CA GLU A 258 -17.03 3.22 -1.73
C GLU A 258 -16.04 2.20 -2.30
N SER A 259 -16.21 0.90 -1.99
CA SER A 259 -15.43 -0.16 -2.64
C SER A 259 -16.01 -0.48 -4.02
N TRP A 260 -15.23 -0.25 -5.09
CA TRP A 260 -15.69 -0.35 -6.48
C TRP A 260 -14.74 -1.13 -7.41
N ARG A 261 -13.55 -1.54 -6.93
CA ARG A 261 -12.48 -2.09 -7.81
C ARG A 261 -12.87 -3.43 -8.44
N ALA A 262 -13.62 -4.25 -7.72
CA ALA A 262 -14.19 -5.49 -8.25
C ALA A 262 -15.04 -5.20 -9.50
N SER A 263 -14.86 -6.01 -10.54
CA SER A 263 -15.58 -5.84 -11.80
C SER A 263 -15.94 -7.17 -12.45
N VAL A 264 -16.98 -7.13 -13.29
CA VAL A 264 -17.36 -8.22 -14.18
C VAL A 264 -17.17 -7.76 -15.61
N HIS A 265 -16.41 -8.54 -16.37
CA HIS A 265 -16.10 -8.29 -17.77
C HIS A 265 -16.77 -9.36 -18.63
N LYS A 266 -17.51 -8.93 -19.66
CA LYS A 266 -17.86 -9.82 -20.78
C LYS A 266 -16.60 -10.10 -21.57
N PHE A 267 -16.11 -11.33 -21.51
CA PHE A 267 -14.82 -11.71 -22.05
C PHE A 267 -14.81 -11.58 -23.56
N ARG A 268 -13.73 -11.01 -24.08
CA ARG A 268 -13.44 -10.92 -25.52
C ARG A 268 -11.98 -11.23 -25.75
N THR A 269 -11.74 -12.24 -26.56
CA THR A 269 -10.42 -12.75 -26.91
C THR A 269 -9.57 -11.63 -27.52
N GLY A 270 -8.35 -11.49 -27.00
CA GLY A 270 -7.40 -10.46 -27.44
C GLY A 270 -7.67 -9.05 -26.91
N LYS A 271 -8.82 -8.77 -26.29
CA LYS A 271 -9.16 -7.45 -25.73
C LYS A 271 -9.20 -7.45 -24.22
N THR A 272 -9.87 -8.42 -23.60
CA THR A 272 -10.00 -8.49 -22.14
C THR A 272 -8.68 -8.91 -21.52
N ARG A 273 -8.22 -8.14 -20.52
CA ARG A 273 -7.06 -8.43 -19.69
C ARG A 273 -7.45 -8.33 -18.22
N TYR A 274 -6.84 -9.16 -17.38
CA TYR A 274 -7.06 -9.03 -15.94
C TYR A 274 -6.59 -7.66 -15.43
N ALA A 275 -7.50 -6.93 -14.79
CA ALA A 275 -7.25 -5.60 -14.25
C ALA A 275 -8.02 -5.40 -12.95
N HIS A 276 -7.40 -4.72 -11.98
CA HIS A 276 -8.01 -4.37 -10.69
C HIS A 276 -7.90 -2.86 -10.43
N TYR A 277 -8.39 -2.10 -11.40
CA TYR A 277 -8.47 -0.64 -11.39
C TYR A 277 -9.63 -0.23 -12.31
N ARG A 278 -9.94 1.06 -12.41
CA ARG A 278 -11.10 1.52 -13.17
C ARG A 278 -10.95 1.18 -14.66
N GLN A 279 -11.87 0.37 -15.17
CA GLN A 279 -11.93 -0.05 -16.58
C GLN A 279 -13.17 0.50 -17.30
N ALA A 280 -14.18 0.97 -16.54
CA ALA A 280 -15.38 1.61 -17.08
C ALA A 280 -15.91 2.66 -16.11
N ASP A 281 -16.88 3.45 -16.59
CA ASP A 281 -17.55 4.50 -15.82
C ASP A 281 -18.87 4.05 -15.19
N VAL A 282 -19.24 2.78 -15.32
CA VAL A 282 -20.52 2.24 -14.79
C VAL A 282 -20.29 1.37 -13.56
N LEU A 283 -21.16 1.53 -12.56
CA LEU A 283 -21.06 0.87 -11.26
C LEU A 283 -22.43 0.31 -10.86
N LEU A 284 -22.53 -0.99 -10.61
CA LEU A 284 -23.74 -1.62 -10.09
C LEU A 284 -23.78 -1.47 -8.56
N SER A 285 -24.85 -0.88 -8.03
CA SER A 285 -24.98 -0.62 -6.59
C SER A 285 -25.20 -1.90 -5.77
N ASP A 286 -24.82 -1.89 -4.49
CA ASP A 286 -25.05 -2.97 -3.50
C ASP A 286 -24.84 -4.39 -4.08
N ALA A 287 -23.65 -4.62 -4.62
CA ALA A 287 -23.32 -5.80 -5.41
C ALA A 287 -22.58 -6.89 -4.63
N GLY A 288 -22.27 -6.66 -3.35
CA GLY A 288 -21.56 -7.59 -2.48
C GLY A 288 -20.87 -6.92 -1.30
N TRP A 289 -19.78 -7.53 -0.81
CA TRP A 289 -19.06 -7.10 0.38
C TRP A 289 -17.55 -7.07 0.15
N HIS A 290 -16.86 -6.08 0.71
CA HIS A 290 -15.40 -6.02 0.77
C HIS A 290 -14.99 -6.06 2.23
N CYS A 291 -14.26 -7.09 2.68
CA CYS A 291 -13.88 -7.26 4.08
C CYS A 291 -12.35 -7.24 4.24
N SER A 292 -11.79 -6.04 4.35
CA SER A 292 -10.35 -5.85 4.50
C SER A 292 -9.87 -6.28 5.89
N PHE A 293 -8.71 -6.95 5.98
CA PHE A 293 -8.13 -7.43 7.25
C PHE A 293 -9.05 -8.34 8.09
N CYS A 294 -9.93 -9.10 7.45
CA CYS A 294 -10.88 -9.99 8.12
C CYS A 294 -10.28 -11.38 8.45
N PHE A 295 -9.33 -11.40 9.38
CA PHE A 295 -8.56 -12.61 9.75
C PHE A 295 -8.95 -13.18 11.11
N ARG A 296 -8.67 -14.48 11.32
CA ARG A 296 -8.90 -15.17 12.60
C ARG A 296 -7.78 -14.92 13.59
N HIS A 297 -6.52 -14.91 13.13
CA HIS A 297 -5.34 -14.81 13.97
C HIS A 297 -4.63 -13.46 13.81
N ILE A 298 -4.11 -12.91 14.91
CA ILE A 298 -3.34 -11.64 14.89
C ILE A 298 -2.08 -11.76 14.01
N SER A 299 -1.47 -12.94 13.92
CA SER A 299 -0.32 -13.18 13.04
C SER A 299 -0.62 -12.94 11.56
N GLU A 300 -1.86 -13.15 11.12
CA GLU A 300 -2.29 -12.90 9.74
C GLU A 300 -2.40 -11.40 9.43
N PHE A 301 -2.81 -10.59 10.41
CA PHE A 301 -2.78 -9.12 10.30
C PHE A 301 -1.33 -8.64 10.11
N VAL A 302 -0.43 -9.09 10.99
CA VAL A 302 1.01 -8.76 10.91
C VAL A 302 1.60 -9.21 9.58
N PHE A 303 1.20 -10.38 9.08
CA PHE A 303 1.63 -10.88 7.78
C PHE A 303 1.13 -9.98 6.64
N LYS A 304 -0.18 -9.70 6.55
CA LYS A 304 -0.73 -8.83 5.49
C LYS A 304 -0.10 -7.44 5.51
N MET A 305 0.06 -6.82 6.69
CA MET A 305 0.71 -5.51 6.85
C MET A 305 2.13 -5.46 6.28
N LYS A 306 2.88 -6.57 6.31
CA LYS A 306 4.24 -6.67 5.74
C LYS A 306 4.27 -7.13 4.27
N ALA A 307 3.20 -7.78 3.80
CA ALA A 307 3.19 -8.54 2.56
C ALA A 307 2.59 -7.78 1.37
N TYR A 308 1.54 -6.99 1.61
CA TYR A 308 0.75 -6.37 0.55
C TYR A 308 1.37 -5.06 0.02
N SER A 309 0.78 -4.53 -1.06
CA SER A 309 1.38 -3.45 -1.84
C SER A 309 1.54 -2.13 -1.07
N HIS A 310 0.76 -1.91 -0.01
CA HIS A 310 0.86 -0.73 0.84
C HIS A 310 1.63 -0.99 2.16
N TYR A 311 2.68 -1.80 2.12
CA TYR A 311 3.52 -2.06 3.30
C TYR A 311 4.21 -0.80 3.85
N ASP A 312 4.34 0.25 3.01
CA ASP A 312 4.91 1.56 3.35
C ASP A 312 4.16 2.27 4.49
N ARG A 313 2.90 1.89 4.72
CA ARG A 313 2.09 2.34 5.87
C ARG A 313 2.65 1.86 7.21
N VAL A 314 3.44 0.78 7.24
CA VAL A 314 4.13 0.29 8.45
C VAL A 314 5.38 1.11 8.71
N ARG A 315 5.19 2.29 9.33
CA ARG A 315 6.29 3.24 9.59
C ARG A 315 7.07 2.94 10.87
N PHE A 316 6.41 2.33 11.85
CA PHE A 316 7.01 2.04 13.15
C PHE A 316 6.80 0.57 13.52
N SER A 317 7.80 -0.03 14.17
CA SER A 317 7.77 -1.44 14.57
C SER A 317 6.63 -1.75 15.55
N HIS A 318 6.22 -0.79 16.39
CA HIS A 318 5.14 -0.97 17.34
C HIS A 318 3.77 -1.16 16.68
N TYR A 319 3.58 -0.78 15.41
CA TYR A 319 2.35 -1.07 14.66
C TYR A 319 2.14 -2.58 14.50
N LEU A 320 3.21 -3.36 14.56
CA LEU A 320 3.21 -4.81 14.42
C LEU A 320 3.09 -5.55 15.77
N ASN A 321 2.91 -4.81 16.88
CA ASN A 321 2.73 -5.40 18.19
C ASN A 321 1.35 -6.11 18.27
N PRO A 322 1.30 -7.42 18.61
CA PRO A 322 0.04 -8.17 18.61
C PRO A 322 -1.03 -7.63 19.57
N GLU A 323 -0.64 -7.20 20.78
CA GLU A 323 -1.58 -6.65 21.77
C GLU A 323 -2.15 -5.31 21.30
N ARG A 324 -1.30 -4.46 20.70
CA ARG A 324 -1.77 -3.21 20.07
C ARG A 324 -2.75 -3.51 18.96
N ILE A 325 -2.43 -4.42 18.04
CA ILE A 325 -3.30 -4.78 16.92
C ILE A 325 -4.66 -5.24 17.46
N GLN A 326 -4.67 -6.17 18.44
CA GLN A 326 -5.92 -6.65 19.04
C GLN A 326 -6.76 -5.50 19.64
N ASN A 327 -6.13 -4.55 20.32
CA ASN A 327 -6.81 -3.41 20.92
C ASN A 327 -7.36 -2.45 19.84
N VAL A 328 -6.59 -2.17 18.80
CA VAL A 328 -6.97 -1.27 17.70
C VAL A 328 -8.15 -1.83 16.92
N ILE A 329 -8.09 -3.11 16.51
CA ILE A 329 -9.17 -3.72 15.74
C ILE A 329 -10.47 -3.86 16.54
N CYS A 330 -10.40 -4.05 17.86
CA CYS A 330 -11.57 -4.11 18.73
C CYS A 330 -12.20 -2.74 19.02
N LYS A 331 -11.43 -1.66 18.83
CA LYS A 331 -11.96 -0.29 18.93
C LYS A 331 -12.51 0.22 17.60
N GLY A 332 -12.19 -0.44 16.49
CA GLY A 332 -12.46 0.08 15.14
C GLY A 332 -11.52 1.21 14.73
N ASP A 333 -10.37 1.36 15.39
CA ASP A 333 -9.35 2.38 15.07
C ASP A 333 -8.47 1.95 13.86
N ASP A 334 -7.73 2.88 13.25
CA ASP A 334 -6.84 2.59 12.13
C ASP A 334 -5.52 1.89 12.56
N LEU A 335 -5.20 0.76 11.93
CA LEU A 335 -3.99 -0.04 12.21
C LEU A 335 -2.68 0.75 12.08
N PHE A 336 -2.64 1.77 11.22
CA PHE A 336 -1.46 2.53 10.85
C PHE A 336 -1.42 3.95 11.47
N ASP A 337 -2.38 4.25 12.35
CA ASP A 337 -2.64 5.58 12.93
C ASP A 337 -2.75 6.69 11.87
N MET A 338 -3.30 6.39 10.69
CA MET A 338 -3.48 7.36 9.60
C MET A 338 -4.77 8.17 9.77
N LEU A 339 -4.82 9.32 9.07
CA LEU A 339 -6.07 10.06 8.89
C LEU A 339 -6.81 9.51 7.66
N PRO A 340 -8.15 9.65 7.60
CA PRO A 340 -8.92 9.29 6.42
C PRO A 340 -8.38 9.97 5.16
N GLU A 341 -8.23 9.22 4.08
CA GLU A 341 -7.69 9.68 2.80
C GLU A 341 -8.80 10.27 1.91
N GLU A 342 -9.49 11.31 2.37
CA GLU A 342 -10.67 11.88 1.68
C GLU A 342 -10.37 13.17 0.89
N TYR A 343 -11.28 13.52 -0.01
CA TYR A 343 -11.13 14.66 -0.92
C TYR A 343 -11.76 15.97 -0.41
N THR A 344 -12.55 15.91 0.66
CA THR A 344 -13.11 17.11 1.31
C THR A 344 -12.84 17.12 2.81
N PHE A 345 -12.64 18.31 3.40
CA PHE A 345 -12.47 18.42 4.85
C PHE A 345 -13.68 17.89 5.64
N LYS A 346 -14.88 18.01 5.08
CA LYS A 346 -16.11 17.49 5.67
C LYS A 346 -16.06 15.97 5.81
N GLU A 347 -15.65 15.26 4.76
CA GLU A 347 -15.50 13.80 4.77
C GLU A 347 -14.37 13.35 5.68
N ILE A 348 -13.21 14.04 5.66
CA ILE A 348 -12.11 13.77 6.61
C ILE A 348 -12.64 13.83 8.04
N ILE A 349 -13.28 14.94 8.43
CA ILE A 349 -13.81 15.12 9.79
C ILE A 349 -14.92 14.11 10.09
N GLY A 350 -15.77 13.79 9.12
CA GLY A 350 -16.86 12.83 9.28
C GLY A 350 -16.40 11.39 9.47
N LYS A 351 -15.27 11.01 8.87
CA LYS A 351 -14.65 9.68 9.00
C LYS A 351 -13.52 9.64 10.04
N MET A 352 -13.27 10.73 10.78
CA MET A 352 -12.26 10.76 11.84
C MET A 352 -12.74 9.98 13.08
N GLY A 353 -11.83 9.19 13.64
CA GLY A 353 -12.08 8.38 14.83
C GLY A 353 -12.36 6.92 14.51
N PRO A 354 -12.78 6.14 15.51
CA PRO A 354 -13.08 4.72 15.33
C PRO A 354 -14.30 4.52 14.44
N ILE A 355 -14.26 3.47 13.61
CA ILE A 355 -15.39 3.01 12.82
C ILE A 355 -16.51 2.55 13.79
N PRO A 356 -17.75 3.03 13.63
CA PRO A 356 -18.84 2.64 14.52
C PRO A 356 -19.16 1.14 14.40
N HIS A 357 -19.51 0.53 15.53
CA HIS A 357 -19.96 -0.86 15.58
C HIS A 357 -21.33 -1.01 14.91
N SER A 358 -21.41 -1.86 13.91
CA SER A 358 -22.66 -2.34 13.31
C SER A 358 -23.22 -3.49 14.14
N TYR A 359 -24.52 -3.39 14.47
CA TYR A 359 -25.27 -4.45 15.12
C TYR A 359 -26.07 -5.30 14.12
N SER A 360 -25.89 -5.08 12.82
CA SER A 360 -26.62 -5.77 11.77
C SER A 360 -25.73 -6.77 11.05
N ALA A 361 -26.22 -8.01 10.95
CA ALA A 361 -25.71 -9.06 10.08
C ALA A 361 -26.67 -9.37 8.93
N VAL A 362 -27.63 -8.48 8.66
CA VAL A 362 -28.62 -8.65 7.60
C VAL A 362 -27.94 -8.56 6.25
N HIS A 363 -28.28 -9.49 5.35
CA HIS A 363 -27.66 -9.61 4.03
C HIS A 363 -26.15 -9.86 4.10
N LEU A 364 -25.65 -10.61 5.09
CA LEU A 364 -24.31 -11.22 5.00
C LEU A 364 -24.38 -12.56 4.24
N PRO A 365 -23.23 -13.10 3.77
CA PRO A 365 -23.20 -14.37 3.04
C PRO A 365 -23.90 -15.51 3.80
N GLU A 366 -24.68 -16.33 3.10
CA GLU A 366 -25.48 -17.38 3.73
C GLU A 366 -24.58 -18.41 4.45
N TYR A 367 -23.47 -18.80 3.79
CA TYR A 367 -22.52 -19.75 4.35
C TYR A 367 -21.87 -19.24 5.64
N LEU A 368 -21.64 -17.94 5.76
CA LEU A 368 -21.10 -17.33 6.98
C LEU A 368 -22.08 -17.53 8.14
N LEU A 369 -23.36 -17.21 7.94
CA LEU A 369 -24.39 -17.29 8.98
C LEU A 369 -24.69 -18.73 9.38
N ASN A 370 -24.75 -19.65 8.40
CA ASN A 370 -24.93 -21.09 8.67
C ASN A 370 -23.74 -21.72 9.44
N ASN A 371 -22.59 -21.04 9.48
CA ASN A 371 -21.37 -21.50 10.16
C ASN A 371 -20.88 -20.46 11.19
N ALA A 372 -21.82 -19.74 11.82
CA ALA A 372 -21.53 -18.62 12.72
C ALA A 372 -20.54 -18.98 13.84
N GLU A 373 -20.60 -20.17 14.43
CA GLU A 373 -19.65 -20.59 15.48
C GLU A 373 -18.19 -20.63 14.98
N LYS A 374 -17.96 -21.13 13.77
CA LYS A 374 -16.62 -21.22 13.16
C LYS A 374 -16.07 -19.84 12.78
N TYR A 375 -16.96 -18.95 12.35
CA TYR A 375 -16.63 -17.62 11.85
C TYR A 375 -17.08 -16.51 12.79
N LYS A 376 -17.28 -16.81 14.08
CA LYS A 376 -17.84 -15.87 15.06
C LYS A 376 -17.06 -14.57 15.09
N TYR A 377 -15.74 -14.65 14.92
CA TYR A 377 -14.81 -13.52 14.91
C TYR A 377 -15.11 -12.49 13.79
N LEU A 378 -15.83 -12.89 12.73
CA LEU A 378 -16.28 -12.01 11.65
C LEU A 378 -17.62 -11.34 11.92
N LEU A 379 -18.35 -11.74 12.97
CA LEU A 379 -19.69 -11.26 13.26
C LEU A 379 -19.67 -10.24 14.42
N PRO A 380 -20.67 -9.34 14.49
CA PRO A 380 -20.77 -8.34 15.55
C PRO A 380 -20.62 -8.89 16.97
N GLY A 381 -19.85 -8.20 17.82
CA GLY A 381 -19.64 -8.52 19.22
C GLY A 381 -18.50 -9.51 19.49
N ASN A 382 -17.74 -9.91 18.49
CA ASN A 382 -16.72 -10.96 18.59
C ASN A 382 -15.35 -10.51 18.05
N CYS A 383 -14.87 -9.35 18.49
CA CYS A 383 -13.63 -8.75 17.96
C CYS A 383 -12.34 -9.47 18.40
N THR A 384 -12.37 -10.28 19.47
CA THR A 384 -11.18 -10.99 19.96
C THR A 384 -10.71 -12.01 18.93
N ARG A 385 -9.39 -12.01 18.67
CA ARG A 385 -8.72 -12.90 17.73
C ARG A 385 -7.90 -13.93 18.49
N ASP A 386 -7.79 -15.11 17.91
CA ASP A 386 -7.03 -16.17 18.53
C ASP A 386 -5.55 -15.80 18.53
N SER A 387 -4.92 -15.90 19.71
CA SER A 387 -3.47 -15.73 19.87
C SER A 387 -2.66 -16.86 19.22
N GLY A 388 -3.35 -17.89 18.71
CA GLY A 388 -2.77 -19.04 18.05
C GLY A 388 -1.84 -18.61 16.92
N VAL A 389 -0.65 -19.21 16.92
CA VAL A 389 0.14 -19.34 15.70
C VAL A 389 -0.69 -20.25 14.79
N GLY A 390 -1.56 -19.68 13.96
CA GLY A 390 -2.08 -20.40 12.79
C GLY A 390 -0.90 -21.04 12.06
N THR A 391 -1.12 -22.10 11.28
CA THR A 391 -0.12 -22.92 10.57
C THR A 391 0.82 -22.17 9.58
N LEU A 392 1.05 -20.89 9.79
CA LEU A 392 2.30 -20.21 9.52
C LEU A 392 3.31 -20.60 10.61
N SER A 393 3.97 -21.74 10.47
CA SER A 393 5.19 -22.01 11.22
C SER A 393 6.16 -20.86 10.97
N VAL A 394 6.38 -20.06 12.01
CA VAL A 394 7.37 -18.97 12.07
C VAL A 394 8.81 -19.54 12.02
N GLU A 395 8.97 -20.86 11.79
CA GLU A 395 10.26 -21.55 11.78
C GLU A 395 11.10 -21.35 10.50
N SER A 396 10.55 -20.76 9.42
CA SER A 396 11.35 -20.41 8.24
C SER A 396 11.87 -18.98 8.21
N MET A 397 11.75 -18.21 9.31
CA MET A 397 12.55 -17.00 9.55
C MET A 397 13.84 -17.29 10.32
N SER A 398 14.30 -18.55 10.34
CA SER A 398 15.70 -18.84 10.60
C SER A 398 16.51 -18.23 9.45
N PHE A 399 17.35 -17.26 9.80
CA PHE A 399 18.43 -16.75 8.95
C PHE A 399 19.10 -17.94 8.25
N LEU A 400 18.93 -18.08 6.93
CA LEU A 400 19.84 -18.85 6.09
C LEU A 400 21.18 -18.11 6.04
N GLY A 401 21.89 -18.13 7.16
CA GLY A 401 23.34 -18.00 7.18
C GLY A 401 23.89 -19.23 6.50
N ARG A 402 24.17 -19.11 5.20
CA ARG A 402 24.95 -20.09 4.46
C ARG A 402 26.32 -20.17 5.16
N ARG A 403 26.60 -21.30 5.83
CA ARG A 403 27.95 -21.61 6.30
C ARG A 403 28.80 -21.92 5.08
N ASP A 404 29.76 -21.05 4.78
CA ASP A 404 30.90 -21.42 3.95
C ASP A 404 31.95 -22.13 4.84
N GLU A 405 32.68 -23.08 4.25
CA GLU A 405 33.60 -24.05 4.89
C GLU A 405 34.84 -23.46 5.59
N LEU A 406 34.82 -22.21 6.06
CA LEU A 406 35.99 -21.56 6.69
C LEU A 406 35.72 -20.86 8.03
N GLY A 407 34.60 -21.18 8.70
CA GLY A 407 34.46 -20.97 10.15
C GLY A 407 34.80 -19.57 10.67
N ARG A 408 34.38 -18.50 9.97
CA ARG A 408 34.55 -17.11 10.42
C ARG A 408 33.20 -16.44 10.65
N PHE A 409 32.94 -16.05 11.90
CA PHE A 409 31.81 -15.20 12.28
C PHE A 409 32.05 -13.77 11.79
N SER A 410 31.13 -13.23 10.99
CA SER A 410 31.01 -11.80 10.74
C SER A 410 29.75 -11.31 11.47
N GLY A 411 29.94 -10.81 12.69
CA GLY A 411 28.89 -10.16 13.45
C GLY A 411 28.78 -8.70 13.03
N TYR A 412 27.63 -8.31 12.47
CA TYR A 412 27.28 -6.90 12.33
C TYR A 412 26.43 -6.52 13.54
N GLU A 413 27.07 -5.87 14.53
CA GLU A 413 26.37 -5.13 15.58
C GLU A 413 25.57 -4.00 14.92
N TRP A 414 24.27 -3.94 15.23
CA TRP A 414 23.45 -2.77 14.95
C TRP A 414 23.84 -1.65 15.92
N LYS A 415 24.84 -0.85 15.54
CA LYS A 415 25.09 0.43 16.21
C LYS A 415 24.05 1.43 15.74
N PHE A 416 23.13 1.75 16.64
CA PHE A 416 22.33 2.97 16.60
C PHE A 416 23.28 4.17 16.46
N CYS A 417 23.34 4.80 15.28
CA CYS A 417 23.90 6.14 15.15
C CYS A 417 22.82 7.15 15.55
N ILE A 418 22.69 7.38 16.85
CA ILE A 418 22.17 8.66 17.36
C ILE A 418 23.31 9.66 17.14
N PHE A 419 23.19 10.54 16.15
CA PHE A 419 24.04 11.71 16.05
C PHE A 419 23.64 12.70 17.15
N LEU A 420 24.19 12.50 18.35
CA LEU A 420 24.34 13.54 19.34
C LEU A 420 25.50 14.43 18.91
N PHE A 421 25.18 15.68 18.58
CA PHE A 421 26.19 16.73 18.39
C PHE A 421 26.92 16.96 19.73
N ALA A 422 28.12 16.39 19.86
CA ALA A 422 29.07 16.77 20.89
C ALA A 422 30.31 17.35 20.22
N ALA A 423 30.48 18.66 20.34
CA ALA A 423 31.69 19.36 19.95
C ALA A 423 32.82 18.96 20.92
N GLY A 424 33.94 18.45 20.38
CA GLY A 424 35.13 18.14 21.18
C GLY A 424 36.36 17.96 20.29
N LEU A 425 37.35 18.83 20.48
CA LEU A 425 38.64 18.86 19.79
C LEU A 425 39.43 17.54 19.94
N GLY A 426 40.09 17.09 18.87
CA GLY A 426 41.14 16.07 18.92
C GLY A 426 42.07 16.14 17.72
N PHE A 427 43.34 16.46 17.99
CA PHE A 427 44.44 16.67 17.04
C PHE A 427 44.76 15.44 16.16
N LEU A 428 45.03 15.68 14.87
CA LEU A 428 45.66 14.72 13.96
C LEU A 428 47.13 15.11 13.74
N HIS A 429 48.02 14.16 13.97
CA HIS A 429 49.46 14.24 13.74
C HIS A 429 49.76 14.10 12.24
N PHE A 430 50.63 14.97 11.73
CA PHE A 430 51.07 15.04 10.33
C PHE A 430 52.08 13.95 9.95
N GLY A 431 52.03 13.51 8.69
CA GLY A 431 53.12 12.89 7.94
C GLY A 431 53.18 13.49 6.53
N GLU A 432 54.39 13.93 6.17
CA GLU A 432 54.95 14.46 4.91
C GLU A 432 54.49 13.73 3.61
N GLU A 433 54.56 14.22 2.36
CA GLU A 433 55.24 15.36 1.72
C GLU A 433 54.69 15.58 0.26
N ILE A 434 54.90 16.80 -0.27
CA ILE A 434 55.10 17.22 -1.69
C ILE A 434 53.93 17.16 -2.71
N GLY A 435 53.62 18.33 -3.32
CA GLY A 435 53.41 18.37 -4.79
C GLY A 435 52.25 19.18 -5.42
N VAL A 436 52.17 20.50 -5.18
CA VAL A 436 51.94 21.56 -6.21
C VAL A 436 50.61 21.63 -7.05
N HIS A 437 49.98 22.83 -7.00
CA HIS A 437 48.95 23.45 -7.88
C HIS A 437 47.53 22.79 -7.89
N ARG A 438 46.37 23.48 -7.88
CA ARG A 438 45.96 24.85 -8.21
C ARG A 438 44.54 25.09 -7.67
N ILE A 439 44.26 26.36 -7.37
CA ILE A 439 43.00 27.10 -7.58
C ILE A 439 41.80 26.84 -6.65
N LEU A 440 41.57 27.87 -5.84
CA LEU A 440 40.37 28.23 -5.09
C LEU A 440 39.20 28.56 -6.05
N TYR A 441 38.03 27.93 -5.88
CA TYR A 441 36.74 28.53 -6.27
C TYR A 441 35.66 28.20 -5.24
N PHE A 442 34.88 29.24 -4.93
CA PHE A 442 33.89 29.35 -3.87
C PHE A 442 32.74 28.34 -3.97
N LEU A 443 32.29 27.88 -2.79
CA LEU A 443 30.98 27.26 -2.58
C LEU A 443 29.88 28.27 -2.90
N VAL A 444 29.21 28.08 -4.04
CA VAL A 444 27.83 28.50 -4.25
C VAL A 444 26.98 27.26 -4.00
N VAL A 445 26.03 27.37 -3.08
CA VAL A 445 24.99 26.36 -2.83
C VAL A 445 24.14 26.26 -4.09
N GLY A 446 24.52 25.31 -4.95
CA GLY A 446 23.75 24.86 -6.09
C GLY A 446 23.28 23.44 -5.81
N ILE A 447 21.99 23.28 -5.57
CA ILE A 447 21.31 21.99 -5.66
C ILE A 447 21.51 21.50 -7.10
N SER A 448 22.34 20.47 -7.28
CA SER A 448 22.50 19.80 -8.57
C SER A 448 22.52 18.29 -8.33
N TRP A 449 21.45 17.65 -8.79
CA TRP A 449 21.46 16.25 -9.20
C TRP A 449 22.65 15.98 -10.12
N LYS A 450 23.50 15.02 -9.76
CA LYS A 450 24.34 14.30 -10.71
C LYS A 450 24.25 12.80 -10.46
N ALA A 451 23.44 12.15 -11.28
CA ALA A 451 23.82 10.86 -11.81
C ALA A 451 24.99 11.07 -12.79
N CYS A 452 26.07 10.28 -12.67
CA CYS A 452 26.51 9.42 -13.77
C CYS A 452 27.72 8.59 -13.35
N CYS A 453 27.59 7.26 -13.47
CA CYS A 453 28.65 6.47 -14.08
C CYS A 453 27.99 5.62 -15.17
N LEU A 454 28.31 5.97 -16.42
CA LEU A 454 27.87 5.33 -17.65
C LEU A 454 28.46 3.92 -17.80
N LYS A 455 27.61 2.94 -18.12
CA LYS A 455 27.93 1.92 -19.12
C LYS A 455 26.81 1.92 -20.17
N LYS A 456 27.20 2.14 -21.42
CA LYS A 456 26.38 2.19 -22.65
C LYS A 456 25.39 1.03 -22.72
N PHE A 457 24.10 1.34 -22.89
CA PHE A 457 23.16 0.55 -23.68
C PHE A 457 22.20 1.50 -24.41
N SER A 458 21.99 1.24 -25.70
CA SER A 458 21.17 2.03 -26.61
C SER A 458 19.71 1.58 -26.51
N PHE A 459 18.76 2.51 -26.41
CA PHE A 459 17.32 2.27 -26.60
C PHE A 459 16.70 3.42 -27.42
N PRO A 460 15.76 3.13 -28.34
CA PRO A 460 15.10 4.14 -29.15
C PRO A 460 14.01 4.88 -28.36
N ALA A 461 13.74 6.11 -28.77
CA ALA A 461 12.92 7.10 -28.09
C ALA A 461 11.45 6.68 -27.92
N VAL A 462 10.93 6.79 -26.69
CA VAL A 462 9.50 6.79 -26.35
C VAL A 462 9.13 8.18 -25.85
N LYS A 463 8.14 8.81 -26.50
CA LYS A 463 7.57 10.09 -26.09
C LYS A 463 6.72 9.89 -24.84
N PHE A 464 7.03 10.63 -23.77
CA PHE A 464 6.17 10.75 -22.60
C PHE A 464 5.01 11.70 -22.90
N LEU A 465 3.77 11.21 -22.81
CA LEU A 465 2.58 12.02 -22.68
C LEU A 465 2.07 11.88 -21.25
N GLN A 466 2.04 12.98 -20.53
CA GLN A 466 1.68 13.06 -19.12
C GLN A 466 0.15 13.21 -19.01
N ILE A 467 -0.53 12.17 -18.53
CA ILE A 467 -1.93 12.23 -18.11
C ILE A 467 -2.03 11.51 -16.75
N GLN A 468 -2.42 12.29 -15.74
CA GLN A 468 -2.93 11.94 -14.40
C GLN A 468 -2.44 10.64 -13.76
N GLY A 469 -1.47 10.79 -12.86
CA GLY A 469 -1.49 10.13 -11.54
C GLY A 469 -1.74 8.63 -11.48
N GLU A 470 -0.99 7.80 -12.22
CA GLU A 470 -0.80 6.37 -11.94
C GLU A 470 0.44 5.87 -12.70
N VAL A 471 1.31 5.11 -12.04
CA VAL A 471 2.49 4.50 -12.69
C VAL A 471 2.01 3.33 -13.55
N VAL A 472 1.70 3.61 -14.80
CA VAL A 472 1.43 2.59 -15.82
C VAL A 472 2.76 2.08 -16.34
N LEU A 473 3.15 0.86 -15.95
CA LEU A 473 4.16 0.08 -16.66
C LEU A 473 3.43 -0.71 -17.76
N ALA A 474 3.41 -0.16 -18.98
CA ALA A 474 3.06 -0.91 -20.18
C ALA A 474 4.33 -1.60 -20.71
N VAL A 475 4.28 -2.92 -20.91
CA VAL A 475 5.23 -3.68 -21.74
C VAL A 475 4.63 -3.88 -23.11
#